data_AF-A0A3M1LFJ8-F1
#
_entry.id   AF-A0A3M1LFJ8-F1
#
_cell.length_a   1.000
_cell.length_b   1.000
_cell.length_c   1.000
_cell.angle_alpha   90.00
_cell.angle_beta   90.00
_cell.angle_gamma   90.00
#
_symmetry.space_group_name_H-M   'P 1'
#
loop_
_entity.id
_entity.type
_entity.pdbx_description
1 polymer ?
#
loop_
_entity_poly.entity_id
_entity_poly.type
_entity_poly.pdbx_seq_one_letter_code
_entity_poly.pdbx_strand_id
1 'polypeptide(L)'
;YVLLSIGVTEAEQGDVTRIIGQVVTGVGFLGAGVILREQMRVKGLTTAATIWCSSAVGCLAGAGWYEATAVAVGGILLVNRGLRPLEALVQRLRAPKTRTPTEEEEEEL
;
A
#
# COMPACT_ATOMS: atom_id res chain seq x y z
N TYR A 1 2.17 -5.36 -26.04
CA TYR A 1 3.25 -4.42 -26.37
C TYR A 1 4.54 -4.78 -25.63
N VAL A 2 4.52 -4.91 -24.29
CA VAL A 2 5.69 -5.35 -23.49
C VAL A 2 6.21 -6.74 -23.90
N LEU A 3 5.31 -7.71 -24.12
CA LEU A 3 5.68 -9.05 -24.62
C LEU A 3 6.30 -9.05 -26.03
N LEU A 4 5.98 -8.04 -26.86
CA LEU A 4 6.52 -7.92 -28.22
C LEU A 4 7.89 -7.22 -28.21
N SER A 5 8.17 -6.41 -27.19
CA SER A 5 9.47 -5.73 -26.98
C SER A 5 10.55 -6.67 -26.43
N ILE A 6 10.18 -7.66 -25.61
CA ILE A 6 11.15 -8.61 -25.03
C ILE A 6 11.72 -9.57 -26.10
N GLY A 7 10.96 -9.86 -27.16
CA GLY A 7 11.43 -10.72 -28.27
C GLY A 7 12.32 -10.02 -29.30
N VAL A 8 12.41 -8.69 -29.29
CA VAL A 8 13.10 -7.89 -30.33
C VAL A 8 14.44 -7.30 -29.85
N THR A 9 14.75 -7.35 -28.55
CA THR A 9 15.81 -6.50 -28.01
C THR A 9 16.78 -7.26 -27.11
N GLU A 10 17.77 -7.88 -27.74
CA GLU A 10 19.12 -8.04 -27.16
C GLU A 10 19.93 -6.72 -27.22
N ALA A 11 19.33 -5.60 -27.66
CA ALA A 11 20.07 -4.38 -28.05
C ALA A 11 19.92 -3.13 -27.16
N GLU A 12 18.89 -3.00 -26.30
CA GLU A 12 18.56 -1.71 -25.64
C GLU A 12 18.03 -1.92 -24.21
N GLN A 13 18.89 -2.35 -23.28
CA GLN A 13 18.55 -2.46 -21.84
C GLN A 13 18.15 -1.10 -21.20
N GLY A 14 18.46 0.02 -21.87
CA GLY A 14 18.17 1.38 -21.41
C GLY A 14 16.69 1.78 -21.47
N ASP A 15 15.96 1.34 -22.49
CA ASP A 15 14.58 1.81 -22.73
C ASP A 15 13.57 1.20 -21.75
N VAL A 16 13.70 -0.10 -21.47
CA VAL A 16 12.77 -0.81 -20.57
C VAL A 16 12.85 -0.24 -19.14
N THR A 17 14.06 -0.02 -18.63
CA THR A 17 14.28 0.54 -17.29
C THR A 17 13.69 1.95 -17.17
N ARG A 18 13.82 2.77 -18.22
CA ARG A 18 13.28 4.13 -18.26
C ARG A 18 11.75 4.15 -18.28
N ILE A 19 11.13 3.26 -19.06
CA ILE A 19 9.66 3.11 -19.12
C ILE A 19 9.12 2.68 -17.75
N ILE A 20 9.76 1.68 -17.11
CA ILE A 20 9.37 1.23 -15.77
C ILE A 20 9.49 2.39 -14.76
N GLY A 21 10.58 3.17 -14.81
CA GLY A 21 10.77 4.34 -13.95
C GLY A 21 9.67 5.40 -14.11
N GLN A 22 9.21 5.66 -15.33
CA GLN A 22 8.10 6.58 -15.59
C GLN A 22 6.77 6.06 -15.03
N VAL A 23 6.48 4.76 -15.17
CA VAL A 23 5.29 4.12 -14.60
C VAL A 23 5.31 4.20 -13.07
N VAL A 24 6.43 3.87 -12.43
CA VAL A 24 6.57 3.93 -10.97
C VAL A 24 6.37 5.36 -10.46
N THR A 25 6.92 6.35 -11.17
CA THR A 25 6.75 7.77 -10.83
C THR A 25 5.28 8.21 -10.92
N GLY A 26 4.59 7.84 -12.00
CA GLY A 26 3.17 8.15 -12.19
C GLY A 26 2.26 7.49 -11.16
N VAL A 27 2.51 6.23 -10.82
CA VAL A 27 1.73 5.52 -9.79
C VAL A 27 2.02 6.06 -8.40
N GLY A 28 3.25 6.49 -8.11
CA GLY A 28 3.60 7.18 -6.86
C GLY A 28 2.77 8.46 -6.65
N PHE A 29 2.57 9.25 -7.71
CA PHE A 29 1.70 10.43 -7.67
C PHE A 29 0.24 10.08 -7.39
N LEU A 30 -0.30 9.04 -8.04
CA LEU A 30 -1.67 8.57 -7.79
C LEU A 30 -1.84 8.03 -6.36
N GLY A 31 -0.84 7.29 -5.86
CA GLY A 31 -0.82 6.77 -4.49
C GLY A 31 -0.84 7.88 -3.46
N ALA A 32 -0.07 8.95 -3.66
CA ALA A 32 -0.08 10.13 -2.79
C ALA A 32 -1.44 10.84 -2.80
N GLY A 33 -2.12 10.93 -3.96
CA GLY A 33 -3.44 11.54 -4.09
C GLY A 33 -4.58 10.78 -3.37
N VAL A 34 -4.40 9.50 -3.10
CA VAL A 34 -5.36 8.66 -2.35
C VAL A 34 -5.23 8.81 -0.84
N ILE A 35 -4.12 9.41 -0.35
CA ILE A 35 -3.91 9.66 1.07
C ILE A 35 -4.67 10.93 1.47
N LEU A 36 -5.78 10.77 2.18
CA LEU A 36 -6.57 11.89 2.72
C LEU A 36 -6.23 12.11 4.20
N ARG A 37 -6.00 13.36 4.57
CA ARG A 37 -5.73 13.78 5.96
C ARG A 37 -6.91 14.58 6.49
N GLU A 38 -7.72 13.99 7.36
CA GLU A 38 -8.76 14.69 8.11
C GLU A 38 -8.26 14.96 9.53
N GLN A 39 -8.02 16.24 9.84
CA GLN A 39 -7.59 16.77 11.14
C GLN A 39 -6.39 16.02 11.78
N MET A 40 -6.62 14.87 12.41
CA MET A 40 -5.64 14.05 13.14
C MET A 40 -5.62 12.56 12.73
N ARG A 41 -6.44 12.14 11.75
CA ARG A 41 -6.44 10.76 11.21
C ARG A 41 -6.03 10.76 9.74
N VAL A 42 -5.07 9.90 9.42
CA VAL A 42 -4.68 9.59 8.04
C VAL A 42 -5.58 8.45 7.56
N LYS A 43 -6.31 8.68 6.47
CA LYS A 43 -7.18 7.68 5.81
C LYS A 43 -6.60 7.35 4.44
N GLY A 44 -6.68 6.09 4.04
CA GLY A 44 -6.20 5.66 2.71
C GLY A 44 -4.71 5.28 2.62
N LEU A 45 -3.96 5.25 3.72
CA LEU A 45 -2.55 4.81 3.75
C LEU A 45 -2.38 3.38 3.19
N THR A 46 -3.22 2.45 3.64
CA THR A 46 -3.20 1.06 3.15
C THR A 46 -3.55 0.99 1.67
N THR A 47 -4.52 1.79 1.22
CA THR A 47 -4.91 1.84 -0.20
C THR A 47 -3.78 2.38 -1.06
N ALA A 48 -3.12 3.47 -0.64
CA ALA A 48 -1.95 4.01 -1.32
C ALA A 48 -0.81 2.97 -1.42
N ALA A 49 -0.54 2.24 -0.33
CA ALA A 49 0.45 1.16 -0.33
C ALA A 49 0.07 0.04 -1.31
N THR A 50 -1.20 -0.41 -1.33
CA THR A 50 -1.64 -1.46 -2.28
C THR A 50 -1.52 -1.04 -3.74
N ILE A 51 -1.80 0.23 -4.07
CA ILE A 51 -1.69 0.75 -5.44
C ILE A 51 -0.23 0.73 -5.90
N TRP A 52 0.69 1.18 -5.04
CA TRP A 52 2.12 1.16 -5.33
C TRP A 52 2.62 -0.27 -5.53
N CYS A 53 2.26 -1.18 -4.63
CA CYS A 53 2.60 -2.60 -4.72
C CYS A 53 2.05 -3.26 -6.00
N SER A 54 0.80 -2.99 -6.39
CA SER A 54 0.22 -3.52 -7.63
C SER A 54 0.97 -3.08 -8.88
N SER A 55 1.48 -1.84 -8.91
CA SER A 55 2.32 -1.38 -10.04
C SER A 55 3.66 -2.09 -10.10
N ALA A 56 4.33 -2.30 -8.96
CA ALA A 56 5.60 -3.02 -8.90
C ALA A 56 5.44 -4.47 -9.41
N VAL A 57 4.36 -5.14 -8.99
CA VAL A 57 3.99 -6.48 -9.49
C VAL A 57 3.70 -6.46 -11.00
N GLY A 58 2.97 -5.45 -11.49
CA GLY A 58 2.69 -5.30 -12.93
C GLY A 58 3.97 -5.13 -13.76
N CYS A 59 4.96 -4.40 -13.26
CA CYS A 59 6.27 -4.27 -13.90
C CYS A 59 7.06 -5.59 -13.89
N LEU A 60 7.07 -6.31 -12.78
CA LEU A 60 7.71 -7.64 -12.66
C LEU A 60 7.06 -8.67 -13.60
N ALA A 61 5.73 -8.69 -13.66
CA ALA A 61 4.98 -9.55 -14.57
C ALA A 61 5.23 -9.17 -16.04
N GLY A 62 5.31 -7.87 -16.32
CA GLY A 62 5.66 -7.34 -17.64
C GLY A 62 7.08 -7.72 -18.08
N ALA A 63 8.03 -7.80 -17.14
CA ALA A 63 9.40 -8.24 -17.39
C ALA A 63 9.55 -9.76 -17.62
N GLY A 64 8.47 -10.55 -17.50
CA GLY A 64 8.46 -12.00 -17.73
C GLY A 64 8.96 -12.83 -16.54
N TRP A 65 9.20 -12.21 -15.38
CA TRP A 65 9.72 -12.90 -14.18
C TRP A 65 8.58 -13.42 -13.30
N TYR A 66 7.91 -14.47 -13.75
CA TYR A 66 6.71 -15.00 -13.10
C TYR A 66 6.95 -15.55 -11.68
N GLU A 67 8.10 -16.19 -11.42
CA GLU A 67 8.42 -16.70 -10.08
C GLU A 67 8.60 -15.57 -9.06
N ALA A 68 9.39 -14.55 -9.41
CA ALA A 68 9.57 -13.36 -8.57
C ALA A 68 8.26 -12.60 -8.37
N THR A 69 7.41 -12.54 -9.41
CA THR A 69 6.08 -11.94 -9.35
C THR A 69 5.18 -12.65 -8.34
N ALA A 70 5.16 -14.00 -8.35
CA ALA A 70 4.34 -14.78 -7.43
C ALA A 70 4.77 -14.57 -5.96
N VAL A 71 6.09 -14.57 -5.70
CA VAL A 71 6.63 -14.29 -4.36
C VAL A 71 6.30 -12.87 -3.91
N ALA A 72 6.45 -11.87 -4.79
CA ALA A 72 6.14 -10.48 -4.49
C ALA A 72 4.65 -10.30 -4.15
N VAL A 73 3.75 -10.87 -4.96
CA VAL A 73 2.30 -10.84 -4.70
C VAL A 73 1.97 -11.49 -3.36
N GLY A 74 2.56 -12.65 -3.07
CA GLY A 74 2.39 -13.32 -1.78
C GLY A 74 2.80 -12.44 -0.60
N GLY A 75 3.99 -11.83 -0.67
CA GLY A 75 4.48 -10.91 0.36
C GLY A 75 3.63 -9.65 0.53
N ILE A 76 3.21 -9.03 -0.57
CA ILE A 76 2.34 -7.84 -0.57
C ILE A 76 0.99 -8.16 0.07
N LEU A 77 0.38 -9.30 -0.28
CA LEU A 77 -0.87 -9.74 0.31
C LEU A 77 -0.72 -10.06 1.80
N LEU A 78 0.39 -10.70 2.19
CA LEU A 78 0.70 -11.03 3.58
C LEU A 78 0.81 -9.76 4.43
N VAL A 79 1.56 -8.76 3.96
CA VAL A 79 1.72 -7.47 4.63
C VAL A 79 0.38 -6.72 4.71
N ASN A 80 -0.36 -6.64 3.60
CA ASN A 80 -1.65 -5.93 3.58
C ASN A 80 -2.74 -6.62 4.42
N ARG A 81 -2.75 -7.95 4.50
CA ARG A 81 -3.68 -8.71 5.37
C ARG A 81 -3.24 -8.73 6.83
N GLY A 82 -1.93 -8.69 7.09
CA GLY A 82 -1.32 -8.73 8.43
C GLY A 82 -1.61 -7.49 9.29
N LEU A 83 -2.03 -6.38 8.70
CA LEU A 83 -2.44 -5.20 9.46
C LEU A 83 -3.68 -5.45 10.34
N ARG A 84 -4.60 -6.35 9.94
CA ARG A 84 -5.82 -6.66 10.72
C ARG A 84 -5.54 -7.38 12.05
N PRO A 85 -4.73 -8.44 12.13
CA PRO A 85 -4.35 -9.02 13.41
C PRO A 85 -3.43 -8.09 14.22
N LEU A 86 -2.62 -7.25 13.56
CA LEU A 86 -1.72 -6.32 14.25
C LEU A 86 -2.49 -5.19 14.93
N GLU A 87 -3.53 -4.63 14.30
CA GLU A 87 -4.44 -3.69 14.96
C GLU A 87 -5.17 -4.35 16.15
N ALA A 88 -5.60 -5.60 16.00
CA ALA A 88 -6.23 -6.34 17.10
C ALA A 88 -5.28 -6.55 18.29
N LEU A 89 -3.99 -6.79 18.02
CA LEU A 89 -2.96 -6.93 19.06
C LEU A 89 -2.58 -5.58 19.69
N VAL A 90 -2.49 -4.51 18.89
CA VAL A 90 -2.23 -3.16 19.38
C VAL A 90 -3.40 -2.62 20.20
N GLN A 91 -4.65 -2.90 19.82
CA GLN A 91 -5.83 -2.54 20.61
C GLN A 91 -5.90 -3.31 21.94
N ARG A 92 -5.47 -4.58 21.96
CA ARG A 92 -5.32 -5.36 23.21
C ARG A 92 -4.29 -4.75 24.16
N LEU A 93 -3.32 -3.98 23.66
CA LEU A 93 -2.34 -3.26 24.47
C LEU A 93 -2.76 -1.81 24.80
N ARG A 94 -3.78 -1.25 24.13
CA ARG A 94 -4.14 0.18 24.20
C ARG A 94 -5.42 0.52 24.98
N ALA A 95 -6.11 -0.45 25.58
CA ALA A 95 -7.20 -0.17 26.53
C ALA A 95 -6.83 -0.67 27.94
N PRO A 96 -7.09 0.06 29.06
CA PRO A 96 -7.93 1.26 29.23
C PRO A 96 -7.37 2.40 30.14
N LYS A 97 -7.63 3.67 29.79
CA LYS A 97 -7.80 4.84 30.72
C LYS A 97 -8.55 5.91 29.92
N THR A 98 -9.74 6.38 30.28
CA THR A 98 -10.21 6.83 31.60
C THR A 98 -11.75 6.85 31.59
N ARG A 99 -12.40 6.35 32.65
CA ARG A 99 -13.75 6.82 33.02
C ARG A 99 -13.61 8.31 33.37
N THR A 100 -14.44 9.16 32.80
CA THR A 100 -14.87 10.39 33.49
C THR A 100 -16.31 10.14 33.95
N PRO A 101 -16.52 9.74 35.20
CA PRO A 101 -17.82 9.84 35.85
C PRO A 101 -17.92 11.24 36.45
N THR A 102 -18.81 12.10 35.92
CA THR A 102 -19.41 13.25 36.62
C THR A 102 -20.20 14.08 35.61
N GLU A 103 -21.41 13.63 35.30
CA GLU A 103 -22.55 14.51 34.96
C GLU A 103 -23.82 13.89 35.60
N GLU A 104 -23.69 13.38 36.84
CA GLU A 104 -24.82 13.02 37.72
C GLU A 104 -25.08 14.13 38.78
N GLU A 105 -24.44 15.30 38.68
CA GLU A 105 -24.57 16.41 39.66
C GLU A 105 -25.43 17.60 39.19
N GLU A 106 -25.98 17.59 37.96
CA GLU A 106 -26.89 18.67 37.52
C GLU A 106 -28.38 18.42 37.85
N GLU A 107 -28.73 17.31 38.51
CA GLU A 107 -30.13 17.03 38.92
C GLU A 107 -30.43 17.44 40.38
N GLU A 108 -29.47 18.01 41.14
CA GLU A 108 -29.65 18.45 42.53
C GLU A 108 -29.45 19.96 42.81
N LEU A 109 -29.32 20.84 41.80
CA LEU A 109 -29.25 22.31 41.99
C LEU A 109 -30.20 23.08 41.06
#